data_AF-A0A7I7Y6H8-F1
#
_entry.id   AF-A0A7I7Y6H8-F1
#
_cell.length_a   1.000
_cell.length_b   1.000
_cell.length_c   1.000
_cell.angle_alpha   90.00
_cell.angle_beta   90.00
_cell.angle_gamma   90.00
#
_symmetry.space_group_name_H-M   'P 1'
#
loop_
_entity.id
_entity.type
_entity.pdbx_description
1 polymer ?
#
loop_
_entity_poly.entity_id
_entity_poly.type
_entity_poly.pdbx_seq_one_letter_code
_entity_poly.pdbx_strand_id
1 'polypeptide(L)'
;MSETKARSRLRAWAYALRTTNPPPGGPVDGVTRWLVVTRAALLPMTLFSGLVAALLAVGKPGLDWRWLVLAVLGITLAHTANNLMNDLYDTKVGTDSADYPRALYAPHPVLSGLVSRRTLSLAILLVNLADLAILVTLAWARGWPVVAFALSGFALSVAYTAPPLRLKKRGLGEPDVFVVWGPLMVCGTYYSAVGALGWDVVLASLPYGLLCTTVLMGKHIDKIPYDEPLGIRTLPVLLGEARARVVTLAMMVGCYVLVAVAVAVGAMPWPALAVVLALPRLAKVWPYFRRPRPEEPPPNFPVWPLWYAALAWLHVRQAGALLVAGLAIGAALRAM
;
A
#
# COMPACT_ATOMS: atom_id res chain seq x y z
N MET A 1 4.36 -8.43 34.48
CA MET A 1 3.90 -7.16 33.85
C MET A 1 2.44 -6.98 34.20
N SER A 2 2.00 -5.86 34.79
CA SER A 2 0.60 -5.72 35.21
C SER A 2 -0.35 -5.69 34.01
N GLU A 3 -1.53 -6.30 34.15
CA GLU A 3 -2.53 -6.45 33.08
C GLU A 3 -2.95 -5.09 32.47
N THR A 4 -3.03 -4.05 33.31
CA THR A 4 -3.32 -2.66 32.91
C THR A 4 -2.26 -2.09 31.95
N LYS A 5 -0.97 -2.40 32.17
CA LYS A 5 0.12 -1.96 31.28
C LYS A 5 0.09 -2.71 29.95
N ALA A 6 -0.25 -4.00 29.95
CA ALA A 6 -0.39 -4.78 28.72
C ALA A 6 -1.56 -4.27 27.86
N ARG A 7 -2.73 -4.03 28.46
CA ARG A 7 -3.90 -3.45 27.78
C ARG A 7 -3.61 -2.05 27.22
N SER A 8 -2.82 -1.24 27.92
CA SER A 8 -2.38 0.08 27.45
C SER A 8 -1.48 -0.01 26.20
N ARG A 9 -0.52 -0.94 26.16
CA ARG A 9 0.36 -1.16 25.00
C ARG A 9 -0.40 -1.67 23.78
N LEU A 10 -1.31 -2.63 23.94
CA LEU A 10 -2.11 -3.15 22.82
C LEU A 10 -2.97 -2.05 22.18
N ARG A 11 -3.54 -1.15 22.99
CA ARG A 11 -4.27 0.03 22.49
C ARG A 11 -3.35 0.99 21.72
N ALA A 12 -2.13 1.22 22.22
CA ALA A 12 -1.12 2.03 21.53
C ALA A 12 -0.75 1.44 20.15
N TRP A 13 -0.52 0.12 20.08
CA TRP A 13 -0.19 -0.56 18.82
C TRP A 13 -1.36 -0.52 17.83
N ALA A 14 -2.57 -0.80 18.31
CA ALA A 14 -3.78 -0.73 17.49
C ALA A 14 -4.03 0.70 16.97
N TYR A 15 -3.76 1.72 17.78
CA TYR A 15 -3.83 3.11 17.33
C TYR A 15 -2.80 3.40 16.24
N ALA A 16 -1.52 3.10 16.47
CA ALA A 16 -0.45 3.32 15.48
C ALA A 16 -0.71 2.59 14.16
N LEU A 17 -1.22 1.36 14.20
CA LEU A 17 -1.61 0.58 13.01
C LEU A 17 -2.87 1.11 12.30
N ARG A 18 -3.69 1.92 12.98
CA ARG A 18 -4.88 2.55 12.37
C ARG A 18 -4.59 3.93 11.80
N THR A 19 -3.69 4.68 12.42
CA THR A 19 -3.51 6.12 12.15
C THR A 19 -2.14 6.48 11.61
N THR A 20 -1.17 5.56 11.65
CA THR A 20 0.27 5.85 11.47
C THR A 20 0.84 6.85 12.47
N ASN A 21 0.14 7.11 13.59
CA ASN A 21 0.50 8.14 14.57
C ASN A 21 0.78 7.55 15.94
N PRO A 22 1.61 8.22 16.76
CA PRO A 22 1.71 7.89 18.17
C PRO A 22 0.34 8.14 18.85
N PRO A 23 -0.07 7.29 19.82
CA PRO A 23 -1.33 7.48 20.54
C PRO A 23 -1.31 8.77 21.39
N PRO A 24 -2.36 9.62 21.34
CA PRO A 24 -2.45 10.81 22.18
C PRO A 24 -2.43 10.42 23.66
N GLY A 25 -1.47 10.96 24.42
CA GLY A 25 -1.32 10.66 25.86
C GLY A 25 -1.01 9.19 26.19
N GLY A 26 -0.71 8.36 25.19
CA GLY A 26 -0.40 6.94 25.35
C GLY A 26 1.10 6.66 25.38
N PRO A 27 1.52 5.44 25.77
CA PRO A 27 2.93 5.08 25.77
C PRO A 27 3.48 4.98 24.34
N VAL A 28 4.69 5.51 24.13
CA VAL A 28 5.46 5.34 22.89
C VAL A 28 6.65 4.42 23.18
N ASP A 29 6.35 3.13 23.37
CA ASP A 29 7.38 2.10 23.54
C ASP A 29 8.10 1.80 22.22
N GLY A 30 9.13 0.95 22.26
CA GLY A 30 9.93 0.62 21.08
C GLY A 30 9.10 0.05 19.92
N VAL A 31 8.06 -0.73 20.22
CA VAL A 31 7.16 -1.31 19.20
C VAL A 31 6.31 -0.20 18.58
N THR A 32 5.63 0.60 19.39
CA THR A 32 4.80 1.73 18.93
C THR A 32 5.63 2.69 18.08
N ARG A 33 6.85 3.01 18.53
CA ARG A 33 7.80 3.84 17.80
C ARG A 33 8.05 3.30 16.40
N TRP A 34 8.43 2.03 16.27
CA TRP A 34 8.73 1.45 14.97
C TRP A 34 7.50 1.22 14.10
N LEU A 35 6.32 0.95 14.68
CA LEU A 35 5.06 0.92 13.93
C LEU A 35 4.76 2.28 13.26
N VAL A 36 5.01 3.38 13.97
CA VAL A 36 4.85 4.74 13.44
C VAL A 36 5.94 5.06 12.41
N VAL A 37 7.22 4.87 12.77
CA VAL A 37 8.38 5.21 11.92
C VAL A 37 8.36 4.45 10.59
N THR A 38 8.02 3.16 10.60
CA THR A 38 7.93 2.36 9.36
C THR A 38 6.63 2.60 8.58
N ARG A 39 5.68 3.36 9.15
CA ARG A 39 4.30 3.50 8.65
C ARG A 39 3.64 2.15 8.46
N ALA A 40 3.77 1.27 9.46
CA ALA A 40 3.32 -0.12 9.42
C ALA A 40 1.85 -0.29 9.02
N ALA A 41 0.99 0.71 9.25
CA ALA A 41 -0.41 0.70 8.79
C ALA A 41 -0.58 0.57 7.27
N LEU A 42 0.45 0.90 6.48
CA LEU A 42 0.45 0.81 5.02
C LEU A 42 0.94 -0.56 4.52
N LEU A 43 1.72 -1.30 5.33
CA LEU A 43 2.27 -2.60 4.96
C LEU A 43 1.23 -3.69 4.68
N PRO A 44 0.03 -3.71 5.31
CA PRO A 44 -1.03 -4.63 4.91
C PRO A 44 -1.37 -4.59 3.42
N MET A 45 -1.22 -3.44 2.74
CA MET A 45 -1.44 -3.38 1.30
C MET A 45 -0.46 -4.28 0.54
N THR A 46 0.82 -4.20 0.89
CA THR A 46 1.89 -5.00 0.28
C THR A 46 1.75 -6.48 0.65
N LEU A 47 1.40 -6.77 1.91
CA LEU A 47 1.15 -8.15 2.33
C LEU A 47 0.01 -8.78 1.55
N PHE A 48 -1.06 -8.03 1.25
CA PHE A 48 -2.16 -8.54 0.44
C PHE A 48 -1.76 -8.76 -1.02
N SER A 49 -0.91 -7.92 -1.63
CA SER A 49 -0.32 -8.24 -2.95
C SER A 49 0.47 -9.56 -2.89
N GLY A 50 1.25 -9.76 -1.84
CA GLY A 50 1.95 -11.02 -1.57
C GLY A 50 1.01 -12.21 -1.37
N LEU A 51 -0.10 -12.03 -0.66
CA LEU A 51 -1.13 -13.07 -0.46
C LEU A 51 -1.87 -13.41 -1.76
N VAL A 52 -2.20 -12.42 -2.59
CA VAL A 52 -2.77 -12.67 -3.92
C VAL A 52 -1.80 -13.53 -4.74
N ALA A 53 -0.51 -13.18 -4.77
CA ALA A 53 0.50 -13.97 -5.46
C ALA A 53 0.63 -15.39 -4.89
N ALA A 54 0.71 -15.51 -3.56
CA ALA A 54 0.82 -16.79 -2.85
C ALA A 54 -0.34 -17.73 -3.20
N LEU A 55 -1.57 -17.23 -3.12
CA LEU A 55 -2.78 -18.02 -3.33
C LEU A 55 -2.98 -18.41 -4.80
N LEU A 56 -2.58 -17.55 -5.73
CA LEU A 56 -2.56 -17.90 -7.16
C LEU A 56 -1.51 -18.98 -7.48
N ALA A 57 -0.42 -19.02 -6.72
CA ALA A 57 0.68 -19.96 -6.91
C ALA A 57 0.38 -21.37 -6.38
N VAL A 58 -0.58 -21.53 -5.44
CA VAL A 58 -0.95 -22.85 -4.90
C VAL A 58 -1.42 -23.78 -6.02
N GLY A 59 -0.85 -24.99 -6.02
CA GLY A 59 -1.13 -26.03 -7.03
C GLY A 59 -0.44 -25.81 -8.38
N LYS A 60 0.36 -24.76 -8.55
CA LYS A 60 1.11 -24.52 -9.79
C LYS A 60 2.42 -25.32 -9.78
N PRO A 61 2.79 -25.96 -10.91
CA PRO A 61 4.08 -26.63 -11.03
C PRO A 61 5.23 -25.65 -10.78
N GLY A 62 6.22 -26.05 -9.98
CA GLY A 62 7.39 -25.24 -9.67
C GLY A 62 7.24 -24.31 -8.46
N LEU A 63 6.08 -24.27 -7.80
CA LEU A 63 5.92 -23.57 -6.52
C LEU A 63 6.94 -24.06 -5.49
N ASP A 64 7.70 -23.13 -4.94
CA ASP A 64 8.57 -23.34 -3.79
C ASP A 64 8.22 -22.34 -2.67
N TRP A 65 7.77 -22.87 -1.54
CA TRP A 65 7.34 -22.08 -0.38
C TRP A 65 8.47 -21.22 0.21
N ARG A 66 9.73 -21.66 0.09
CA ARG A 66 10.89 -20.90 0.59
C ARG A 66 11.04 -19.60 -0.19
N TRP A 67 10.98 -19.69 -1.52
CA TRP A 67 11.08 -18.52 -2.39
C TRP A 67 9.86 -17.63 -2.30
N LEU A 68 8.67 -18.20 -2.09
CA LEU A 68 7.46 -17.42 -1.83
C LEU A 68 7.57 -16.58 -0.56
N VAL A 69 7.95 -17.20 0.57
CA VAL A 69 8.12 -16.51 1.85
C VAL A 69 9.20 -15.42 1.75
N LEU A 70 10.34 -15.73 1.13
CA LEU A 70 11.40 -14.75 0.90
C LEU A 70 10.93 -13.61 0.00
N ALA A 71 10.15 -13.88 -1.06
CA ALA A 71 9.64 -12.83 -1.94
C ALA A 71 8.62 -11.90 -1.24
N VAL A 72 7.72 -12.45 -0.41
CA VAL A 72 6.79 -11.65 0.41
C VAL A 72 7.55 -10.79 1.42
N LEU A 73 8.59 -11.35 2.05
CA LEU A 73 9.46 -10.60 2.94
C LEU A 73 10.20 -9.49 2.19
N GLY A 74 10.78 -9.79 1.02
CA GLY A 74 11.48 -8.83 0.16
C GLY A 74 10.60 -7.64 -0.22
N ILE A 75 9.43 -7.86 -0.82
CA ILE A 75 8.54 -6.72 -1.18
C ILE A 75 8.11 -5.89 0.05
N THR A 76 8.01 -6.51 1.23
CA THR A 76 7.67 -5.82 2.49
C THR A 76 8.85 -5.00 3.00
N LEU A 77 10.08 -5.52 2.94
CA LEU A 77 11.29 -4.79 3.29
C LEU A 77 11.56 -3.66 2.30
N ALA A 78 11.38 -3.88 0.99
CA ALA A 78 11.48 -2.85 -0.03
C ALA A 78 10.50 -1.68 0.22
N HIS A 79 9.23 -1.98 0.52
CA HIS A 79 8.26 -0.92 0.86
C HIS A 79 8.61 -0.24 2.20
N THR A 80 9.09 -0.99 3.20
CA THR A 80 9.57 -0.42 4.46
C THR A 80 10.75 0.53 4.22
N ALA A 81 11.75 0.11 3.45
CA ALA A 81 12.89 0.91 3.05
C ALA A 81 12.44 2.20 2.37
N ASN A 82 11.50 2.12 1.42
CA ASN A 82 10.95 3.29 0.75
C ASN A 82 10.27 4.27 1.73
N ASN A 83 9.49 3.78 2.69
CA ASN A 83 8.86 4.63 3.71
C ASN A 83 9.91 5.35 4.58
N LEU A 84 10.93 4.64 5.05
CA LEU A 84 12.00 5.22 5.86
C LEU A 84 12.85 6.22 5.06
N MET A 85 13.14 5.89 3.79
CA MET A 85 13.95 6.74 2.92
C MET A 85 13.23 8.06 2.62
N ASN A 86 11.90 8.03 2.42
CA ASN A 86 11.09 9.23 2.27
C ASN A 86 11.25 10.17 3.48
N ASP A 87 11.20 9.63 4.71
CA ASP A 87 11.43 10.45 5.92
C ASP A 87 12.85 11.02 6.00
N LEU A 88 13.86 10.28 5.54
CA LEU A 88 15.23 10.79 5.50
C LEU A 88 15.40 11.89 4.46
N TYR A 89 14.81 11.76 3.27
CA TYR A 89 14.88 12.80 2.23
C TYR A 89 14.12 14.07 2.63
N ASP A 90 12.94 13.93 3.23
CA ASP A 90 12.11 15.06 3.68
C ASP A 90 12.87 15.91 4.72
N THR A 91 13.71 15.31 5.58
CA THR A 91 14.57 16.07 6.52
C THR A 91 15.64 16.93 5.86
N LYS A 92 16.08 16.60 4.65
CA LYS A 92 17.16 17.32 3.95
C LYS A 92 16.65 18.46 3.09
N VAL A 93 15.43 18.33 2.57
CA VAL A 93 14.86 19.26 1.59
C VAL A 93 14.03 20.38 2.26
N GLY A 94 13.74 20.26 3.56
CA GLY A 94 13.01 21.29 4.32
C GLY A 94 11.54 21.43 3.90
N THR A 95 10.97 20.41 3.26
CA THR A 95 9.58 20.38 2.78
C THR A 95 8.57 20.05 3.88
N ASP A 96 9.03 19.53 5.02
CA ASP A 96 8.24 19.45 6.25
C ASP A 96 8.41 20.73 7.06
N SER A 97 7.75 21.81 6.64
CA SER A 97 7.43 22.93 7.54
C SER A 97 6.24 22.54 8.42
N ALA A 98 6.04 23.25 9.54
CA ALA A 98 4.85 23.09 10.40
C ALA A 98 3.53 23.25 9.61
N ASP A 99 3.61 23.98 8.48
CA ASP A 99 2.48 24.33 7.63
C ASP A 99 2.22 23.31 6.50
N TYR A 100 3.10 22.31 6.29
CA TYR A 100 2.87 21.28 5.27
C TYR A 100 1.81 20.27 5.74
N PRO A 101 0.88 19.81 4.89
CA PRO A 101 -0.33 19.08 5.31
C PRO A 101 -0.02 17.75 5.99
N ARG A 102 1.16 17.19 5.71
CA ARG A 102 1.60 15.97 6.36
C ARG A 102 1.66 16.15 7.87
N ALA A 103 2.16 17.29 8.36
CA ALA A 103 2.24 17.59 9.78
C ALA A 103 0.86 17.61 10.47
N LEU A 104 -0.22 17.90 9.72
CA LEU A 104 -1.59 17.96 10.24
C LEU A 104 -2.15 16.57 10.62
N TYR A 105 -1.70 15.52 9.94
CA TYR A 105 -2.22 14.16 10.15
C TYR A 105 -1.15 13.14 10.53
N ALA A 106 0.14 13.46 10.44
CA ALA A 106 1.23 12.59 10.87
C ALA A 106 2.52 13.34 11.23
N PRO A 107 2.98 13.27 12.50
CA PRO A 107 4.23 13.93 12.90
C PRO A 107 5.43 13.29 12.21
N HIS A 108 6.35 14.13 11.70
CA HIS A 108 7.56 13.64 11.05
C HIS A 108 8.49 12.94 12.07
N PRO A 109 8.93 11.68 11.87
CA PRO A 109 9.63 10.92 12.91
C PRO A 109 10.91 11.54 13.46
N VAL A 110 11.68 12.23 12.61
CA VAL A 110 12.92 12.90 13.05
C VAL A 110 12.63 14.26 13.68
N LEU A 111 11.68 15.03 13.13
CA LEU A 111 11.42 16.40 13.58
C LEU A 111 10.64 16.40 14.90
N SER A 112 9.81 15.38 15.13
CA SER A 112 9.09 15.18 16.38
C SER A 112 9.94 14.54 17.48
N GLY A 113 11.22 14.27 17.22
CA GLY A 113 12.12 13.57 18.17
C GLY A 113 11.79 12.09 18.40
N LEU A 114 10.93 11.48 17.57
CA LEU A 114 10.52 10.08 17.73
C LEU A 114 11.70 9.11 17.48
N VAL A 115 12.60 9.49 16.57
CA VAL A 115 13.84 8.76 16.27
C VAL A 115 14.96 9.74 15.88
N SER A 116 16.21 9.44 16.27
CA SER A 116 17.35 10.24 15.82
C SER A 116 17.65 9.99 14.34
N ARG A 117 18.20 10.98 13.63
CA ARG A 117 18.64 10.83 12.23
C ARG A 117 19.66 9.69 12.05
N ARG A 118 20.56 9.49 13.02
CA ARG A 118 21.53 8.39 13.03
C ARG A 118 20.84 7.03 13.11
N THR A 119 19.88 6.89 14.03
CA THR A 119 19.10 5.65 14.19
C THR A 119 18.26 5.35 12.95
N LEU A 120 17.61 6.36 12.35
CA LEU A 120 16.86 6.20 11.11
C LEU A 120 17.77 5.75 9.96
N SER A 121 18.94 6.38 9.80
CA SER A 121 19.90 6.03 8.75
C SER A 121 20.45 4.62 8.92
N LEU A 122 20.72 4.19 10.15
CA LEU A 122 21.14 2.82 10.43
C LEU A 122 20.04 1.81 10.11
N ALA A 123 18.79 2.11 10.48
CA ALA A 123 17.66 1.23 10.16
C ALA A 123 17.44 1.12 8.65
N ILE A 124 17.54 2.23 7.91
CA ILE A 124 17.52 2.24 6.46
C ILE A 124 18.60 1.32 5.89
N LEU A 125 19.84 1.45 6.36
CA LEU A 125 20.95 0.61 5.90
C LEU A 125 20.67 -0.87 6.14
N LEU A 126 20.26 -1.23 7.36
CA LEU A 126 19.99 -2.63 7.73
C LEU A 126 18.83 -3.24 6.92
N VAL A 127 17.74 -2.48 6.73
CA VAL A 127 16.59 -2.95 5.93
C VAL A 127 16.99 -3.14 4.47
N ASN A 128 17.75 -2.22 3.87
CA ASN A 128 18.21 -2.35 2.49
C ASN A 128 19.22 -3.48 2.31
N LEU A 129 20.12 -3.73 3.29
CA LEU A 129 21.03 -4.87 3.24
C LEU A 129 20.27 -6.21 3.32
N ALA A 130 19.26 -6.29 4.17
CA ALA A 130 18.40 -7.47 4.25
C ALA A 130 17.61 -7.70 2.95
N ASP A 131 17.02 -6.63 2.39
CA ASP A 131 16.30 -6.69 1.12
C ASP A 131 17.22 -7.07 -0.05
N LEU A 132 18.43 -6.52 -0.10
CA LEU A 132 19.44 -6.88 -1.10
C LEU A 132 19.87 -8.35 -0.98
N ALA A 133 20.07 -8.86 0.24
CA ALA A 133 20.39 -10.27 0.45
C ALA A 133 19.28 -11.20 -0.05
N ILE A 134 18.01 -10.83 0.18
CA ILE A 134 16.86 -11.55 -0.36
C ILE A 134 16.85 -11.49 -1.89
N LEU A 135 17.06 -10.31 -2.48
CA LEU A 135 17.11 -10.13 -3.93
C LEU A 135 18.19 -11.02 -4.56
N VAL A 136 19.42 -11.00 -4.02
CA VAL A 136 20.52 -11.83 -4.52
C VAL A 136 20.18 -13.32 -4.41
N THR A 137 19.58 -13.73 -3.28
CA THR A 137 19.17 -15.13 -3.08
C THR A 137 18.11 -15.57 -4.08
N LEU A 138 17.07 -14.75 -4.29
CA LEU A 138 16.00 -15.04 -5.24
C LEU A 138 16.49 -14.99 -6.69
N ALA A 139 17.37 -14.05 -7.03
CA ALA A 139 17.99 -13.95 -8.36
C ALA A 139 18.87 -15.17 -8.67
N TRP A 140 19.61 -15.67 -7.68
CA TRP A 140 20.37 -16.91 -7.83
C TRP A 140 19.45 -18.11 -8.06
N ALA A 141 18.32 -18.19 -7.34
CA ALA A 141 17.38 -19.30 -7.44
C ALA A 141 16.47 -19.27 -8.68
N ARG A 142 16.09 -18.08 -9.18
CA ARG A 142 15.04 -17.89 -10.21
C ARG A 142 15.48 -17.08 -11.43
N GLY A 143 16.73 -16.64 -11.44
CA GLY A 143 17.35 -15.94 -12.56
C GLY A 143 17.01 -14.45 -12.64
N TRP A 144 17.45 -13.85 -13.74
CA TRP A 144 17.40 -12.41 -14.00
C TRP A 144 16.00 -11.76 -13.94
N PRO A 145 14.87 -12.44 -14.22
CA PRO A 145 13.57 -11.75 -14.18
C PRO A 145 13.19 -11.24 -12.78
N VAL A 146 13.68 -11.87 -11.69
CA VAL A 146 13.53 -11.34 -10.33
C VAL A 146 14.21 -9.97 -10.21
N VAL A 147 15.42 -9.85 -10.76
CA VAL A 147 16.16 -8.58 -10.79
C VAL A 147 15.42 -7.55 -11.62
N ALA A 148 14.83 -7.94 -12.76
CA ALA A 148 14.02 -7.04 -13.58
C ALA A 148 12.80 -6.50 -12.82
N PHE A 149 12.07 -7.34 -12.08
CA PHE A 149 10.97 -6.88 -11.21
C PHE A 149 11.44 -5.92 -10.13
N ALA A 150 12.51 -6.26 -9.43
CA ALA A 150 13.07 -5.45 -8.34
C ALA A 150 13.57 -4.09 -8.85
N LEU A 151 14.36 -4.08 -9.93
CA LEU A 151 14.86 -2.84 -10.54
C LEU A 151 13.75 -1.99 -11.14
N SER A 152 12.72 -2.60 -11.72
CA SER A 152 11.55 -1.85 -12.22
C SER A 152 10.80 -1.17 -11.09
N GLY A 153 10.56 -1.89 -9.99
CA GLY A 153 9.92 -1.33 -8.79
C GLY A 153 10.76 -0.22 -8.15
N PHE A 154 12.08 -0.42 -8.04
CA PHE A 154 13.00 0.60 -7.55
C PHE A 154 13.02 1.84 -8.46
N ALA A 155 13.15 1.65 -9.77
CA ALA A 155 13.19 2.74 -10.75
C ALA A 155 11.90 3.57 -10.71
N LEU A 156 10.74 2.91 -10.64
CA LEU A 156 9.45 3.56 -10.48
C LEU A 156 9.33 4.31 -9.14
N SER A 157 9.71 3.67 -8.03
CA SER A 157 9.72 4.31 -6.72
C SER A 157 10.60 5.56 -6.65
N VAL A 158 11.78 5.53 -7.30
CA VAL A 158 12.65 6.70 -7.42
C VAL A 158 12.03 7.74 -8.36
N ALA A 159 11.56 7.33 -9.53
CA ALA A 159 10.93 8.20 -10.51
C ALA A 159 9.68 8.91 -9.96
N TYR A 160 8.98 8.29 -9.01
CA TYR A 160 7.80 8.84 -8.35
C TYR A 160 8.06 10.23 -7.74
N THR A 161 9.16 10.38 -7.00
CA THR A 161 9.50 11.63 -6.27
C THR A 161 10.74 12.35 -6.81
N ALA A 162 11.75 11.64 -7.29
CA ALA A 162 13.07 12.20 -7.58
C ALA A 162 13.19 12.75 -9.01
N PRO A 163 14.07 13.76 -9.23
CA PRO A 163 14.48 14.17 -10.58
C PRO A 163 15.10 12.99 -11.36
N PRO A 164 15.02 13.02 -12.71
CA PRO A 164 14.37 14.04 -13.52
C PRO A 164 12.86 13.84 -13.70
N LEU A 165 12.35 12.63 -13.47
CA LEU A 165 10.98 12.25 -13.86
C LEU A 165 9.91 12.84 -12.95
N ARG A 166 10.04 12.73 -11.62
CA ARG A 166 9.05 13.23 -10.64
C ARG A 166 7.60 12.91 -11.04
N LEU A 167 7.29 11.63 -11.30
CA LEU A 167 6.01 11.17 -11.88
C LEU A 167 4.79 11.72 -11.13
N LYS A 168 4.85 11.80 -9.79
CA LYS A 168 3.80 12.42 -8.96
C LYS A 168 3.48 13.85 -9.41
N LYS A 169 4.49 14.65 -9.74
CA LYS A 169 4.33 16.05 -10.17
C LYS A 169 3.82 16.19 -11.61
N ARG A 170 3.64 15.09 -12.34
CA ARG A 170 3.26 15.05 -13.76
C ARG A 170 1.97 14.26 -14.02
N GLY A 171 1.19 13.94 -12.98
CA GLY A 171 -0.05 13.19 -13.10
C GLY A 171 0.12 11.68 -13.27
N LEU A 172 1.35 11.18 -13.13
CA LEU A 172 1.69 9.78 -13.34
C LEU A 172 1.90 9.01 -12.02
N GLY A 173 1.64 9.63 -10.87
CA GLY A 173 1.81 8.98 -9.57
C GLY A 173 0.82 7.85 -9.31
N GLU A 174 -0.44 8.02 -9.72
CA GLU A 174 -1.49 7.03 -9.55
C GLU A 174 -1.34 5.83 -10.50
N PRO A 175 -1.04 6.03 -11.81
CA PRO A 175 -0.59 4.94 -12.68
C PRO A 175 0.63 4.19 -12.15
N ASP A 176 1.61 4.91 -11.60
CA ASP A 176 2.80 4.31 -11.01
C ASP A 176 2.46 3.38 -9.84
N VAL A 177 1.67 3.86 -8.88
CA VAL A 177 1.21 3.04 -7.74
C VAL A 177 0.38 1.83 -8.19
N PHE A 178 -0.44 1.97 -9.24
CA PHE A 178 -1.18 0.85 -9.83
C PHE A 178 -0.23 -0.24 -10.34
N VAL A 179 0.80 0.14 -11.09
CA VAL A 179 1.80 -0.78 -11.64
C VAL A 179 2.62 -1.44 -10.53
N VAL A 180 3.02 -0.67 -9.51
CA VAL A 180 3.83 -1.17 -8.39
C VAL A 180 3.05 -2.18 -7.53
N TRP A 181 1.86 -1.84 -7.03
CA TRP A 181 1.11 -2.72 -6.12
C TRP A 181 0.38 -3.86 -6.81
N GLY A 182 -0.02 -3.68 -8.07
CA GLY A 182 -0.62 -4.72 -8.89
C GLY A 182 0.46 -5.57 -9.57
N PRO A 183 0.78 -5.33 -10.86
CA PRO A 183 1.69 -6.17 -11.63
C PRO A 183 3.04 -6.43 -10.98
N LEU A 184 3.78 -5.42 -10.52
CA LEU A 184 5.15 -5.65 -10.06
C LEU A 184 5.21 -6.47 -8.77
N MET A 185 4.47 -6.06 -7.72
CA MET A 185 4.46 -6.80 -6.46
C MET A 185 3.83 -8.19 -6.63
N VAL A 186 2.68 -8.32 -7.30
CA VAL A 186 2.00 -9.63 -7.43
C VAL A 186 2.76 -10.56 -8.37
N CYS A 187 3.08 -10.11 -9.59
CA CYS A 187 3.75 -10.96 -10.57
C CYS A 187 5.21 -11.25 -10.17
N GLY A 188 5.92 -10.29 -9.58
CA GLY A 188 7.28 -10.49 -9.08
C GLY A 188 7.35 -11.51 -7.94
N THR A 189 6.41 -11.43 -6.98
CA THR A 189 6.29 -12.43 -5.92
C THR A 189 5.88 -13.80 -6.48
N TYR A 190 4.91 -13.86 -7.39
CA TYR A 190 4.49 -15.12 -8.02
C TYR A 190 5.64 -15.75 -8.83
N TYR A 191 6.34 -14.98 -9.66
CA TYR A 191 7.47 -15.46 -10.45
C TYR A 191 8.59 -15.98 -9.53
N SER A 192 8.90 -15.26 -8.45
CA SER A 192 9.90 -15.72 -7.47
C SER A 192 9.49 -17.06 -6.84
N ALA A 193 8.20 -17.23 -6.56
CA ALA A 193 7.66 -18.45 -5.97
C ALA A 193 7.60 -19.63 -6.94
N VAL A 194 7.26 -19.41 -8.22
CA VAL A 194 6.93 -20.47 -9.19
C VAL A 194 8.00 -20.67 -10.27
N GLY A 195 8.67 -19.60 -10.68
CA GLY A 195 9.68 -19.59 -11.75
C GLY A 195 9.13 -19.38 -13.16
N ALA A 196 7.83 -19.13 -13.30
CA ALA A 196 7.17 -18.80 -14.56
C ALA A 196 6.09 -17.76 -14.32
N LEU A 197 5.69 -17.05 -15.38
CA LEU A 197 4.61 -16.06 -15.33
C LEU A 197 3.72 -16.19 -16.56
N GLY A 198 2.42 -16.31 -16.33
CA GLY A 198 1.40 -16.30 -17.37
C GLY A 198 0.61 -14.99 -17.39
N TRP A 199 -0.12 -14.77 -18.49
CA TRP A 199 -1.02 -13.63 -18.62
C TRP A 199 -2.15 -13.63 -17.57
N ASP A 200 -2.52 -14.82 -17.09
CA ASP A 200 -3.52 -15.04 -16.04
C ASP A 200 -3.13 -14.32 -14.75
N VAL A 201 -1.87 -14.45 -14.33
CA VAL A 201 -1.35 -13.79 -13.13
C VAL A 201 -1.30 -12.27 -13.30
N VAL A 202 -0.95 -11.78 -14.50
CA VAL A 202 -0.95 -10.35 -14.80
C VAL A 202 -2.37 -9.79 -14.68
N LEU A 203 -3.36 -10.42 -15.31
CA LEU A 203 -4.76 -10.02 -15.18
C LEU A 203 -5.25 -10.10 -13.73
N ALA A 204 -4.89 -11.17 -13.02
CA ALA A 204 -5.28 -11.37 -11.63
C ALA A 204 -4.65 -10.36 -10.65
N SER A 205 -3.56 -9.69 -11.04
CA SER A 205 -2.93 -8.63 -10.23
C SER A 205 -3.68 -7.29 -10.28
N LEU A 206 -4.41 -7.04 -11.37
CA LEU A 206 -5.00 -5.71 -11.65
C LEU A 206 -6.09 -5.30 -10.64
N PRO A 207 -7.04 -6.17 -10.21
CA PRO A 207 -8.09 -5.76 -9.28
C PRO A 207 -7.54 -5.20 -7.97
N TYR A 208 -6.52 -5.85 -7.41
CA TYR A 208 -5.95 -5.44 -6.14
C TYR A 208 -5.04 -4.21 -6.28
N GLY A 209 -4.27 -4.12 -7.38
CA GLY A 209 -3.56 -2.87 -7.74
C GLY A 209 -4.52 -1.68 -7.84
N LEU A 210 -5.69 -1.87 -8.44
CA LEU A 210 -6.70 -0.83 -8.59
C LEU A 210 -7.28 -0.38 -7.23
N LEU A 211 -7.54 -1.32 -6.32
CA LEU A 211 -7.93 -1.01 -4.94
C LEU A 211 -6.85 -0.17 -4.24
N CYS A 212 -5.58 -0.55 -4.36
CA CYS A 212 -4.48 0.21 -3.77
C CYS A 212 -4.42 1.65 -4.31
N THR A 213 -4.60 1.84 -5.62
CA THR A 213 -4.59 3.16 -6.23
C THR A 213 -5.78 4.02 -5.79
N THR A 214 -6.93 3.45 -5.43
CA THR A 214 -8.07 4.24 -4.90
C THR A 214 -7.73 4.95 -3.58
N VAL A 215 -6.88 4.34 -2.73
CA VAL A 215 -6.39 4.96 -1.50
C VAL A 215 -5.50 6.16 -1.83
N LEU A 216 -4.62 6.03 -2.82
CA LEU A 216 -3.76 7.13 -3.25
C LEU A 216 -4.56 8.25 -3.91
N MET A 217 -5.53 7.91 -4.76
CA MET A 217 -6.48 8.87 -5.33
C MET A 217 -7.16 9.66 -4.23
N GLY A 218 -7.76 8.98 -3.23
CA GLY A 218 -8.38 9.65 -2.08
C GLY A 218 -7.40 10.59 -1.36
N LYS A 219 -6.20 10.12 -1.06
CA LYS A 219 -5.14 10.92 -0.42
C LYS A 219 -4.78 12.15 -1.24
N HIS A 220 -4.63 12.04 -2.55
CA HIS A 220 -4.27 13.16 -3.39
C HIS A 220 -5.45 14.11 -3.66
N ILE A 221 -6.71 13.63 -3.62
CA ILE A 221 -7.90 14.49 -3.58
C ILE A 221 -7.88 15.35 -2.31
N ASP A 222 -7.66 14.73 -1.13
CA ASP A 222 -7.57 15.43 0.15
C ASP A 222 -6.42 16.46 0.19
N LYS A 223 -5.41 16.28 -0.67
CA LYS A 223 -4.23 17.14 -0.75
C LYS A 223 -4.28 18.21 -1.84
N ILE A 224 -5.33 18.29 -2.66
CA ILE A 224 -5.44 19.29 -3.74
C ILE A 224 -5.14 20.71 -3.26
N PRO A 225 -5.76 21.23 -2.17
CA PRO A 225 -5.56 22.62 -1.74
C PRO A 225 -4.11 22.98 -1.39
N TYR A 226 -3.27 21.97 -1.18
CA TYR A 226 -1.89 22.13 -0.74
C TYR A 226 -0.88 21.73 -1.82
N ASP A 227 -1.19 20.72 -2.64
CA ASP A 227 -0.30 20.25 -3.70
C ASP A 227 -0.37 21.22 -4.92
N GLU A 228 -1.53 21.80 -5.23
CA GLU A 228 -1.71 22.70 -6.38
C GLU A 228 -0.89 24.00 -6.31
N PRO A 229 -0.89 24.77 -5.19
CA PRO A 229 -0.06 25.98 -5.08
C PRO A 229 1.44 25.72 -5.19
N LEU A 230 1.89 24.50 -4.88
CA LEU A 230 3.29 24.06 -4.98
C LEU A 230 3.67 23.54 -6.37
N GLY A 231 2.76 23.64 -7.35
CA GLY A 231 2.95 23.13 -8.71
C GLY A 231 3.04 21.60 -8.78
N ILE A 232 2.53 20.88 -7.77
CA ILE A 232 2.48 19.41 -7.77
C ILE A 232 1.20 18.99 -8.51
N ARG A 233 1.36 18.56 -9.76
CA ARG A 233 0.23 18.16 -10.61
C ARG A 233 -0.06 16.66 -10.48
N THR A 234 -0.56 16.19 -9.33
CA THR A 234 -1.05 14.81 -9.20
C THR A 234 -2.24 14.55 -10.13
N LEU A 235 -2.62 13.29 -10.36
CA LEU A 235 -3.79 13.02 -11.21
C LEU A 235 -5.06 13.69 -10.67
N PRO A 236 -5.36 13.69 -9.35
CA PRO A 236 -6.47 14.47 -8.81
C PRO A 236 -6.39 15.98 -9.04
N VAL A 237 -5.20 16.58 -8.96
CA VAL A 237 -5.03 18.02 -9.28
C VAL A 237 -5.34 18.28 -10.74
N LEU A 238 -4.85 17.44 -11.67
CA LEU A 238 -5.12 17.58 -13.10
C LEU A 238 -6.60 17.38 -13.47
N LEU A 239 -7.27 16.44 -12.80
CA LEU A 239 -8.69 16.15 -13.03
C LEU A 239 -9.62 17.18 -12.38
N GLY A 240 -9.17 17.81 -11.29
CA GLY A 240 -10.01 18.54 -10.35
C GLY A 240 -10.78 17.62 -9.41
N GLU A 241 -11.14 18.14 -8.23
CA GLU A 241 -11.70 17.34 -7.12
C GLU A 241 -12.92 16.51 -7.56
N ALA A 242 -13.89 17.12 -8.23
CA ALA A 242 -15.15 16.47 -8.61
C ALA A 242 -14.92 15.26 -9.54
N ARG A 243 -14.08 15.41 -10.57
CA ARG A 243 -13.78 14.32 -11.51
C ARG A 243 -12.91 13.26 -10.84
N ALA A 244 -11.95 13.65 -10.02
CA ALA A 244 -11.10 12.72 -9.28
C ALA A 244 -11.91 11.81 -8.34
N ARG A 245 -12.95 12.34 -7.67
CA ARG A 245 -13.88 11.51 -6.88
C ARG A 245 -14.66 10.51 -7.73
N VAL A 246 -15.15 10.93 -8.90
CA VAL A 246 -15.85 10.04 -9.84
C VAL A 246 -14.92 8.94 -10.36
N VAL A 247 -13.68 9.27 -10.73
CA VAL A 247 -12.67 8.30 -11.15
C VAL A 247 -12.36 7.31 -10.02
N THR A 248 -12.27 7.78 -8.77
CA THR A 248 -12.07 6.91 -7.60
C THR A 248 -13.20 5.89 -7.45
N LEU A 249 -14.46 6.32 -7.60
CA LEU A 249 -15.62 5.41 -7.59
C LEU A 249 -15.60 4.44 -8.78
N ALA A 250 -15.25 4.92 -9.97
CA ALA A 250 -15.12 4.07 -11.16
C ALA A 250 -14.04 2.99 -10.97
N MET A 251 -12.93 3.32 -10.31
CA MET A 251 -11.89 2.35 -9.95
C MET A 251 -12.36 1.33 -8.91
N MET A 252 -13.12 1.76 -7.90
CA MET A 252 -13.73 0.84 -6.93
C MET A 252 -14.67 -0.15 -7.61
N VAL A 253 -15.52 0.31 -8.53
CA VAL A 253 -16.39 -0.56 -9.35
C VAL A 253 -15.56 -1.44 -10.28
N GLY A 254 -14.54 -0.87 -10.91
CA GLY A 254 -13.62 -1.56 -11.81
C GLY A 254 -12.94 -2.75 -11.16
N CYS A 255 -12.68 -2.73 -9.85
CA CYS A 255 -12.16 -3.89 -9.12
C CYS A 255 -13.08 -5.11 -9.27
N TYR A 256 -14.39 -4.94 -9.03
CA TYR A 256 -15.36 -6.03 -9.14
C TYR A 256 -15.49 -6.54 -10.58
N VAL A 257 -15.50 -5.61 -11.55
CA VAL A 257 -15.53 -5.96 -12.97
C VAL A 257 -14.29 -6.77 -13.35
N LEU A 258 -13.10 -6.34 -12.93
CA LEU A 258 -11.86 -7.05 -13.22
C LEU A 258 -11.80 -8.42 -12.55
N VAL A 259 -12.31 -8.58 -11.31
CA VAL A 259 -12.42 -9.90 -10.69
C VAL A 259 -13.39 -10.79 -11.47
N ALA A 260 -14.56 -10.28 -11.86
CA ALA A 260 -15.52 -11.04 -12.65
C ALA A 260 -14.94 -11.47 -14.00
N VAL A 261 -14.24 -10.57 -14.70
CA VAL A 261 -13.52 -10.88 -15.95
C VAL A 261 -12.45 -11.93 -15.69
N ALA A 262 -11.61 -11.75 -14.66
CA ALA A 262 -10.56 -12.71 -14.31
C ALA A 262 -11.12 -14.10 -13.99
N VAL A 263 -12.26 -14.21 -13.33
CA VAL A 263 -12.94 -15.49 -13.12
C VAL A 263 -13.48 -16.05 -14.43
N ALA A 264 -14.16 -15.24 -15.25
CA ALA A 264 -14.78 -15.67 -16.50
C ALA A 264 -13.75 -16.23 -17.50
N VAL A 265 -12.54 -15.67 -17.54
CA VAL A 265 -11.45 -16.14 -18.42
C VAL A 265 -10.51 -17.15 -17.75
N GLY A 266 -10.82 -17.61 -16.53
CA GLY A 266 -10.06 -18.63 -15.82
C GLY A 266 -8.75 -18.16 -15.16
N ALA A 267 -8.49 -16.86 -15.12
CA ALA A 267 -7.33 -16.28 -14.43
C ALA A 267 -7.44 -16.30 -12.89
N MET A 268 -8.67 -16.30 -12.36
CA MET A 268 -8.96 -16.49 -10.95
C MET A 268 -9.97 -17.63 -10.75
N PRO A 269 -9.94 -18.35 -9.61
CA PRO A 269 -10.96 -19.34 -9.29
C PRO A 269 -12.29 -18.64 -8.94
N TRP A 270 -13.42 -19.29 -9.20
CA TRP A 270 -14.75 -18.72 -8.94
C TRP A 270 -14.98 -18.20 -7.51
N PRO A 271 -14.41 -18.77 -6.42
CA PRO A 271 -14.62 -18.23 -5.08
C PRO A 271 -14.02 -16.83 -4.89
N ALA A 272 -13.13 -16.35 -5.78
CA ALA A 272 -12.66 -14.96 -5.80
C ALA A 272 -13.83 -13.95 -5.94
N LEU A 273 -14.97 -14.37 -6.50
CA LEU A 273 -16.20 -13.58 -6.54
C LEU A 273 -16.73 -13.22 -5.15
N ALA A 274 -16.26 -13.85 -4.06
CA ALA A 274 -16.55 -13.42 -2.69
C ALA A 274 -16.26 -11.93 -2.44
N VAL A 275 -15.40 -11.30 -3.25
CA VAL A 275 -15.19 -9.84 -3.24
C VAL A 275 -16.51 -9.06 -3.33
N VAL A 276 -17.54 -9.55 -4.03
CA VAL A 276 -18.85 -8.87 -4.18
C VAL A 276 -19.56 -8.66 -2.84
N LEU A 277 -19.22 -9.43 -1.80
CA LEU A 277 -19.72 -9.22 -0.44
C LEU A 277 -19.23 -7.89 0.18
N ALA A 278 -18.30 -7.19 -0.47
CA ALA A 278 -17.92 -5.81 -0.15
C ALA A 278 -18.85 -4.74 -0.77
N LEU A 279 -19.78 -5.09 -1.67
CA LEU A 279 -20.70 -4.12 -2.29
C LEU A 279 -21.51 -3.30 -1.26
N PRO A 280 -22.02 -3.86 -0.14
CA PRO A 280 -22.66 -3.05 0.90
C PRO A 280 -21.74 -1.99 1.50
N ARG A 281 -20.43 -2.25 1.58
CA ARG A 281 -19.44 -1.26 2.01
C ARG A 281 -19.24 -0.18 0.96
N LEU A 282 -19.16 -0.56 -0.32
CA LEU A 282 -19.09 0.40 -1.42
C LEU A 282 -20.32 1.33 -1.41
N ALA A 283 -21.52 0.76 -1.29
CA ALA A 283 -22.76 1.53 -1.21
C ALA A 283 -22.76 2.53 -0.03
N LYS A 284 -22.18 2.15 1.11
CA LYS A 284 -22.04 3.05 2.28
C LYS A 284 -21.06 4.20 2.04
N VAL A 285 -19.94 3.99 1.33
CA VAL A 285 -18.95 5.06 1.06
C VAL A 285 -19.34 5.93 -0.14
N TRP A 286 -20.12 5.39 -1.07
CA TRP A 286 -20.54 6.04 -2.31
C TRP A 286 -21.08 7.48 -2.16
N PRO A 287 -22.09 7.75 -1.29
CA PRO A 287 -22.63 9.11 -1.16
C PRO A 287 -21.60 10.13 -0.68
N TYR A 288 -20.57 9.71 0.05
CA TYR A 288 -19.52 10.60 0.55
C TYR A 288 -18.50 11.01 -0.52
N PHE A 289 -18.30 10.20 -1.57
CA PHE A 289 -17.52 10.61 -2.75
C PHE A 289 -18.35 11.45 -3.73
N ARG A 290 -19.68 11.39 -3.65
CA ARG A 290 -20.59 12.18 -4.51
C ARG A 290 -20.75 13.63 -4.08
N ARG A 291 -20.20 14.02 -2.93
CA ARG A 291 -20.23 15.39 -2.39
C ARG A 291 -18.82 15.83 -1.95
N PRO A 292 -18.57 17.13 -1.82
CA PRO A 292 -17.36 17.64 -1.17
C PRO A 292 -17.22 17.09 0.26
N ARG A 293 -15.98 17.07 0.74
CA ARG A 293 -15.69 16.73 2.14
C ARG A 293 -16.30 17.80 3.07
N PRO A 294 -16.58 17.45 4.34
CA PRO A 294 -16.96 18.44 5.35
C PRO A 294 -15.92 19.57 5.47
N GLU A 295 -16.32 20.75 5.93
CA GLU A 295 -15.38 21.86 6.18
C GLU A 295 -14.54 21.60 7.44
N GLU A 296 -15.15 20.98 8.44
CA GLU A 296 -14.53 20.66 9.73
C GLU A 296 -14.35 19.14 9.94
N PRO A 297 -13.34 18.71 10.72
CA PRO A 297 -13.17 17.31 11.05
C PRO A 297 -14.39 16.75 11.80
N PRO A 298 -14.93 15.59 11.37
CA PRO A 298 -15.93 14.91 12.16
C PRO A 298 -15.40 14.51 13.55
N PRO A 299 -16.28 14.36 14.56
CA PRO A 299 -15.87 13.90 15.88
C PRO A 299 -15.08 12.58 15.81
N ASN A 300 -13.96 12.51 16.53
CA ASN A 300 -13.08 11.33 16.59
C ASN A 300 -12.51 10.88 15.23
N PHE A 301 -12.11 11.82 14.37
CA PHE A 301 -11.47 11.53 13.08
C PHE A 301 -9.94 11.78 13.12
N PRO A 302 -9.12 10.78 13.53
CA PRO A 302 -7.71 10.98 13.91
C PRO A 302 -6.73 11.19 12.74
N VAL A 303 -7.22 11.16 11.50
CA VAL A 303 -6.39 11.27 10.28
C VAL A 303 -6.77 12.46 9.41
N TRP A 304 -7.56 13.41 9.94
CA TRP A 304 -7.89 14.65 9.26
C TRP A 304 -6.62 15.39 8.83
N PRO A 305 -6.53 16.01 7.64
CA PRO A 305 -7.56 16.22 6.61
C PRO A 305 -7.89 15.05 5.65
N LEU A 306 -7.38 13.83 5.88
CA LEU A 306 -7.51 12.69 4.95
C LEU A 306 -8.92 12.05 4.96
N TRP A 307 -9.90 12.75 4.39
CA TRP A 307 -11.29 12.31 4.31
C TRP A 307 -11.50 11.20 3.29
N TYR A 308 -11.21 11.46 2.02
CA TYR A 308 -11.43 10.50 0.93
C TYR A 308 -10.49 9.30 1.03
N ALA A 309 -9.25 9.50 1.49
CA ALA A 309 -8.33 8.39 1.72
C ALA A 309 -8.87 7.42 2.79
N ALA A 310 -9.42 7.93 3.90
CA ALA A 310 -9.98 7.11 4.96
C ALA A 310 -11.22 6.32 4.48
N LEU A 311 -12.09 6.96 3.69
CA LEU A 311 -13.24 6.28 3.09
C LEU A 311 -12.82 5.19 2.10
N ALA A 312 -11.81 5.46 1.26
CA ALA A 312 -11.24 4.46 0.36
C ALA A 312 -10.68 3.26 1.14
N TRP A 313 -9.96 3.52 2.24
CA TRP A 313 -9.44 2.47 3.13
C TRP A 313 -10.53 1.55 3.69
N LEU A 314 -11.70 2.08 4.06
CA LEU A 314 -12.80 1.25 4.57
C LEU A 314 -13.29 0.23 3.53
N HIS A 315 -13.36 0.64 2.27
CA HIS A 315 -13.74 -0.24 1.16
C HIS A 315 -12.61 -1.21 0.81
N VAL A 316 -11.40 -0.71 0.59
CA VAL A 316 -10.23 -1.49 0.17
C VAL A 316 -9.89 -2.60 1.16
N ARG A 317 -9.93 -2.33 2.47
CA ARG A 317 -9.67 -3.37 3.50
C ARG A 317 -10.66 -4.52 3.40
N GLN A 318 -11.94 -4.21 3.23
CA GLN A 318 -12.99 -5.24 3.17
C GLN A 318 -12.97 -5.98 1.83
N ALA A 319 -12.89 -5.26 0.70
CA ALA A 319 -12.83 -5.84 -0.63
C ALA A 319 -11.57 -6.69 -0.83
N GLY A 320 -10.41 -6.17 -0.44
CA GLY A 320 -9.15 -6.93 -0.48
C GLY A 320 -9.19 -8.19 0.39
N ALA A 321 -9.78 -8.12 1.58
CA ALA A 321 -9.82 -9.27 2.49
C ALA A 321 -10.74 -10.36 1.96
N LEU A 322 -11.88 -9.98 1.38
CA LEU A 322 -12.80 -10.92 0.73
C LEU A 322 -12.23 -11.51 -0.56
N LEU A 323 -11.45 -10.73 -1.33
CA LEU A 323 -10.72 -11.25 -2.49
C LEU A 323 -9.69 -12.30 -2.04
N VAL A 324 -8.87 -12.00 -1.04
CA VAL A 324 -7.90 -12.95 -0.47
C VAL A 324 -8.59 -14.18 0.11
N ALA A 325 -9.70 -14.03 0.83
CA ALA A 325 -10.48 -15.16 1.35
C ALA A 325 -11.03 -16.05 0.23
N GLY A 326 -11.56 -15.44 -0.83
CA GLY A 326 -12.01 -16.15 -2.03
C GLY A 326 -10.88 -16.89 -2.73
N LEU A 327 -9.72 -16.26 -2.91
CA LEU A 327 -8.53 -16.92 -3.45
C LEU A 327 -8.05 -18.07 -2.55
N ALA A 328 -8.17 -17.94 -1.22
CA ALA A 328 -7.78 -18.98 -0.27
C ALA A 328 -8.70 -20.20 -0.36
N ILE A 329 -10.02 -19.98 -0.45
CA ILE A 329 -10.99 -21.06 -0.72
C ILE A 329 -10.67 -21.72 -2.06
N GLY A 330 -10.43 -20.94 -3.11
CA GLY A 330 -10.05 -21.45 -4.42
C GLY A 330 -8.75 -22.26 -4.41
N ALA A 331 -7.75 -21.83 -3.64
CA ALA A 331 -6.49 -22.56 -3.46
C ALA A 331 -6.69 -23.89 -2.71
N ALA A 332 -7.51 -23.89 -1.66
CA ALA A 332 -7.84 -25.11 -0.92
C ALA A 332 -8.59 -26.13 -1.81
N LEU A 333 -9.56 -25.68 -2.61
CA LEU A 333 -10.30 -26.53 -3.54
C LEU A 333 -9.42 -27.14 -4.65
N ARG A 334 -8.29 -26.52 -5.00
CA ARG A 334 -7.32 -27.07 -5.97
C ARG A 334 -6.33 -28.06 -5.33
N ALA A 335 -6.16 -27.99 -4.02
CA ALA A 335 -5.23 -28.82 -3.26
C ALA A 335 -5.87 -30.13 -2.75
N MET A 336 -7.20 -30.21 -2.81
CA MET A 336 -8.00 -31.42 -2.58
C MET A 336 -8.09 -32.24 -3.87
#